data_AF-A0A5V1BYB5-F1
#
_entry.id   AF-A0A5V1BYB5-F1
#
_cell.length_a   1.000
_cell.length_b   1.000
_cell.length_c   1.000
_cell.angle_alpha   90.00
_cell.angle_beta   90.00
_cell.angle_gamma   90.00
#
_symmetry.space_group_name_H-M   'P 1'
#
loop_
_entity.id
_entity.type
_entity.pdbx_description
1 polymer ?
#
loop_
_entity_poly.entity_id
_entity_poly.type
_entity_poly.pdbx_seq_one_letter_code
_entity_poly.pdbx_strand_id
1 'polypeptide(L)'
;MAIIKSIKFWLAEIVLLVVVLPILAIILSIFNIIFNIAGDIYGLIATLMATILVGCATGGIRGRFIDERERFIPGFLPALLLIFYSLTVWLIMIIVADGDFESRVFYHGIQWFGLYSALIKSALMTEFYEISSSRVIIAPVIPFVGFLSYTIMRFITVRQNNKLENVAGWRSIVLLIAAMTIAISGLLAWQTYDRRERRVVNDPAREITESFEPGAYDPFTPDNKLTALSASPGLSLENDWPRLNGATAVYPVYASAAQALYHNLDVDSVWKYVRCDRTPGAWEKLIHGEADIIFVAEPSAEQKASARAQGVDLHFYPIAREAFVFVTHKDNPLTQLSEKQIRDIYSGRVNNWLEVGGNDARIYPYQRPKGSGSQTIMLAAVMGEDKLRKPLETESVHDMIGLLRNVANYQNSANALGYTFRYYATQLHHSPDLRLLAVNGIEPTIENIRNGKYPYTIDVYMVSAGKPSRQSQKFIDWFLSEQGQRLIADVGYVPLAR
;
A
#
# COMPACT_ATOMS: atom_id res chain seq x y z
N MET A 1 8.15 18.63 57.63
CA MET A 1 7.43 17.33 57.72
C MET A 1 6.38 17.14 56.61
N ALA A 2 5.59 18.16 56.25
CA ALA A 2 4.60 18.09 55.16
C ALA A 2 5.22 17.87 53.75
N ILE A 3 6.35 18.52 53.44
CA ILE A 3 7.07 18.36 52.16
C ILE A 3 7.58 16.92 51.97
N ILE A 4 8.15 16.31 53.03
CA ILE A 4 8.63 14.92 52.99
C ILE A 4 7.48 13.92 52.84
N LYS A 5 6.32 14.18 53.47
CA LYS A 5 5.10 13.37 53.25
C LYS A 5 4.58 13.49 51.81
N SER A 6 4.64 14.69 51.22
CA SER A 6 4.29 14.92 49.81
C SER A 6 5.23 14.16 48.86
N ILE A 7 6.55 14.23 49.07
CA ILE A 7 7.54 13.53 48.23
C ILE A 7 7.36 12.01 48.29
N LYS A 8 7.14 11.43 49.48
CA LYS A 8 6.88 9.99 49.63
C LYS A 8 5.57 9.56 48.96
N PHE A 9 4.55 10.42 48.99
CA PHE A 9 3.29 10.19 48.28
C PHE A 9 3.50 10.14 46.77
N TRP A 10 4.16 11.15 46.20
CA TRP A 10 4.44 11.20 44.76
C TRP A 10 5.34 10.04 44.30
N LEU A 11 6.36 9.66 45.07
CA LEU A 11 7.18 8.48 44.79
C LEU A 11 6.36 7.18 44.81
N ALA A 12 5.47 7.01 45.78
CA ALA A 12 4.61 5.82 45.84
C ALA A 12 3.61 5.76 44.67
N GLU A 13 3.04 6.90 44.26
CA GLU A 13 2.18 6.97 43.07
C GLU A 13 2.98 6.70 41.80
N ILE A 14 4.18 7.25 41.65
CA ILE A 14 5.05 6.95 40.51
C ILE A 14 5.40 5.46 40.47
N VAL A 15 5.78 4.83 41.59
CA VAL A 15 6.10 3.39 41.64
C VAL A 15 4.86 2.54 41.33
N LEU A 16 3.69 2.89 41.87
CA LEU A 16 2.44 2.18 41.58
C LEU A 16 2.13 2.23 40.07
N LEU A 17 2.28 3.41 39.47
CA LEU A 17 1.91 3.67 38.07
C LEU A 17 2.95 3.14 37.07
N VAL A 18 4.23 3.22 37.40
CA VAL A 18 5.35 2.89 36.49
C VAL A 18 5.86 1.46 36.70
N VAL A 19 5.59 0.82 37.84
CA VAL A 19 6.13 -0.51 38.15
C VAL A 19 5.01 -1.52 38.44
N VAL A 20 4.13 -1.23 39.39
CA VAL A 20 3.14 -2.21 39.88
C VAL A 20 2.05 -2.50 38.86
N LEU A 21 1.41 -1.46 38.31
CA LEU A 21 0.36 -1.63 37.29
C LEU A 21 0.89 -2.31 36.01
N PRO A 22 2.08 -1.97 35.48
CA PRO A 22 2.68 -2.69 34.35
C PRO A 22 2.97 -4.17 34.64
N ILE A 23 3.48 -4.52 35.82
CA ILE A 23 3.74 -5.93 36.17
C ILE A 23 2.43 -6.73 36.25
N LEU A 24 1.40 -6.15 36.85
CA LEU A 24 0.05 -6.75 36.86
C LEU A 24 -0.50 -6.93 35.44
N ALA A 25 -0.31 -5.94 34.57
CA ALA A 25 -0.69 -6.04 33.15
C ALA A 25 0.07 -7.16 32.42
N ILE A 26 1.37 -7.33 32.68
CA ILE A 26 2.19 -8.42 32.12
C ILE A 26 1.66 -9.79 32.57
N ILE A 27 1.39 -9.97 33.85
CA ILE A 27 0.86 -11.23 34.40
C ILE A 27 -0.47 -11.58 33.73
N LEU A 28 -1.37 -10.61 33.56
CA LEU A 28 -2.67 -10.82 32.90
C LEU A 28 -2.54 -11.09 31.41
N SER A 29 -1.60 -10.44 30.74
CA SER A 29 -1.29 -10.68 29.34
C SER A 29 -0.79 -12.12 29.13
N ILE A 30 -0.01 -12.66 30.07
CA ILE A 30 0.38 -14.09 30.07
C ILE A 30 -0.85 -14.99 30.25
N PHE A 31 -1.78 -14.64 31.14
CA PHE A 31 -3.05 -15.36 31.26
C PHE A 31 -3.87 -15.29 29.96
N ASN A 32 -3.89 -14.14 29.30
CA ASN A 32 -4.63 -13.95 28.05
C ASN A 32 -4.05 -14.82 26.93
N ILE A 33 -2.71 -14.87 26.78
CA ILE A 33 -2.02 -15.76 25.83
C ILE A 33 -2.43 -17.23 26.03
N ILE A 34 -2.70 -17.65 27.26
CA ILE A 34 -3.13 -19.03 27.58
C ILE A 34 -4.58 -19.30 27.13
N PHE A 35 -5.43 -18.27 27.07
CA PHE A 35 -6.85 -18.39 26.69
C PHE A 35 -7.16 -17.92 25.25
N ASN A 36 -6.22 -17.23 24.60
CA ASN A 36 -6.40 -16.58 23.30
C ASN A 36 -6.04 -17.53 22.14
N ILE A 37 -6.81 -18.62 22.02
CA ILE A 37 -6.68 -19.60 20.92
C ILE A 37 -7.57 -19.22 19.70
N ALA A 38 -8.28 -18.09 19.72
CA ALA A 38 -9.34 -17.83 18.73
C ALA A 38 -9.33 -16.48 17.98
N GLY A 39 -8.45 -15.52 18.29
CA GLY A 39 -8.28 -14.31 17.45
C GLY A 39 -9.54 -13.45 17.16
N ASP A 40 -10.59 -13.53 18.00
CA ASP A 40 -11.88 -12.86 17.75
C ASP A 40 -12.29 -11.85 18.86
N ILE A 41 -13.39 -11.12 18.65
CA ILE A 41 -14.01 -10.11 19.55
C ILE A 41 -14.09 -10.54 21.03
N TYR A 42 -14.14 -11.83 21.30
CA TYR A 42 -14.13 -12.40 22.64
C TYR A 42 -12.81 -12.19 23.38
N GLY A 43 -11.66 -12.28 22.69
CA GLY A 43 -10.35 -11.98 23.29
C GLY A 43 -10.26 -10.52 23.73
N LEU A 44 -10.79 -9.60 22.93
CA LEU A 44 -10.90 -8.19 23.28
C LEU A 44 -11.76 -7.96 24.53
N ILE A 45 -12.95 -8.57 24.58
CA ILE A 45 -13.86 -8.45 25.73
C ILE A 45 -13.18 -8.98 27.00
N ALA A 46 -12.48 -10.11 26.91
CA ALA A 46 -11.72 -10.68 28.00
C ALA A 46 -10.62 -9.73 28.51
N THR A 47 -9.85 -9.12 27.60
CA THR A 47 -8.81 -8.13 27.95
C THR A 47 -9.38 -6.90 28.65
N LEU A 48 -10.49 -6.36 28.15
CA LEU A 48 -11.18 -5.23 28.78
C LEU A 48 -11.67 -5.59 30.18
N MET A 49 -12.31 -6.75 30.33
CA MET A 49 -12.82 -7.22 31.63
C MET A 49 -11.68 -7.44 32.64
N ALA A 50 -10.58 -8.07 32.24
CA ALA A 50 -9.41 -8.27 33.08
C ALA A 50 -8.82 -6.93 33.56
N THR A 51 -8.76 -5.95 32.65
CA THR A 51 -8.24 -4.62 32.94
C THR A 51 -9.15 -3.85 33.91
N ILE A 52 -10.47 -3.95 33.75
CA ILE A 52 -11.45 -3.40 34.71
C ILE A 52 -11.28 -4.03 36.09
N LEU A 53 -11.17 -5.35 36.17
CA LEU A 53 -11.03 -6.06 37.44
C LEU A 53 -9.78 -5.61 38.20
N VAL A 54 -8.66 -5.44 37.50
CA VAL A 54 -7.39 -5.02 38.11
C VAL A 54 -7.39 -3.55 38.49
N GLY A 55 -7.93 -2.67 37.65
CA GLY A 55 -8.14 -1.29 38.03
C GLY A 55 -9.00 -1.19 39.30
N CYS A 56 -10.13 -1.89 39.34
CA CYS A 56 -10.98 -1.96 40.53
C CYS A 56 -10.24 -2.50 41.76
N ALA A 57 -9.56 -3.65 41.65
CA ALA A 57 -8.87 -4.26 42.78
C ALA A 57 -7.77 -3.34 43.35
N THR A 58 -6.93 -2.79 42.48
CA THR A 58 -5.82 -1.91 42.88
C THR A 58 -6.33 -0.57 43.43
N GLY A 59 -7.36 0.01 42.82
CA GLY A 59 -8.01 1.22 43.30
C GLY A 59 -8.63 1.02 44.68
N GLY A 60 -9.32 -0.10 44.87
CA GLY A 60 -9.91 -0.49 46.15
C GLY A 60 -8.87 -0.67 47.25
N ILE A 61 -7.81 -1.45 47.00
CA ILE A 61 -6.70 -1.62 47.96
C ILE A 61 -6.10 -0.26 48.30
N ARG A 62 -5.76 0.55 47.29
CA ARG A 62 -5.11 1.84 47.51
C ARG A 62 -5.99 2.81 48.32
N GLY A 63 -7.29 2.85 48.02
CA GLY A 63 -8.25 3.69 48.74
C GLY A 63 -8.45 3.32 50.22
N ARG A 64 -8.09 2.10 50.64
CA ARG A 64 -8.08 1.71 52.08
C ARG A 64 -6.90 2.34 52.83
N PHE A 65 -5.73 2.43 52.20
CA PHE A 65 -4.48 2.76 52.88
C PHE A 65 -4.07 4.24 52.81
N ILE A 66 -4.56 5.01 51.83
CA ILE A 66 -4.28 6.46 51.78
C ILE A 66 -5.31 7.22 52.63
N ASP A 67 -4.85 8.28 53.31
CA ASP A 67 -5.71 9.28 53.95
C ASP A 67 -5.67 10.57 53.09
N GLU A 68 -6.79 10.90 52.41
CA GLU A 68 -6.88 11.96 51.38
C GLU A 68 -7.66 13.19 51.86
N ARG A 69 -7.67 13.46 53.17
CA ARG A 69 -8.47 14.52 53.78
C ARG A 69 -8.30 15.89 53.11
N GLU A 70 -7.16 16.17 52.48
CA GLU A 70 -6.87 17.47 51.89
C GLU A 70 -6.76 17.51 50.36
N ARG A 71 -7.86 17.19 49.67
CA ARG A 71 -8.19 17.60 48.29
C ARG A 71 -8.09 16.49 47.25
N PHE A 72 -9.21 16.35 46.56
CA PHE A 72 -9.46 15.41 45.47
C PHE A 72 -8.46 15.55 44.30
N ILE A 73 -8.14 16.77 43.85
CA ILE A 73 -7.27 16.93 42.66
C ILE A 73 -5.86 16.32 42.88
N PRO A 74 -5.08 16.68 43.90
CA PRO A 74 -3.75 16.08 44.13
C PRO A 74 -3.76 14.55 44.30
N GLY A 75 -4.82 13.99 44.90
CA GLY A 75 -4.96 12.55 45.11
C GLY A 75 -5.09 11.77 43.80
N PHE A 76 -5.86 12.30 42.85
CA PHE A 76 -6.20 11.62 41.60
C PHE A 76 -5.42 12.13 40.37
N LEU A 77 -4.69 13.25 40.51
CA LEU A 77 -3.89 13.88 39.43
C LEU A 77 -2.93 12.91 38.71
N PRO A 78 -2.20 12.00 39.39
CA PRO A 78 -1.34 11.03 38.71
C PRO A 78 -2.06 10.18 37.66
N ALA A 79 -3.26 9.68 37.98
CA ALA A 79 -4.06 8.86 37.06
C ALA A 79 -4.61 9.70 35.90
N LEU A 80 -5.04 10.94 36.18
CA LEU A 80 -5.51 11.88 35.15
C LEU A 80 -4.40 12.28 34.17
N LEU A 81 -3.17 12.48 34.65
CA LEU A 81 -2.02 12.82 33.81
C LEU A 81 -1.69 11.70 32.83
N LEU A 82 -1.80 10.44 33.25
CA LEU A 82 -1.58 9.29 32.37
C LEU A 82 -2.66 9.16 31.31
N ILE A 83 -3.93 9.35 31.72
CA ILE A 83 -5.06 9.39 30.81
C ILE A 83 -4.86 10.49 29.74
N PHE A 84 -4.45 11.69 30.15
CA PHE A 84 -4.20 12.81 29.23
C PHE A 84 -3.01 12.55 28.32
N TYR A 85 -1.93 11.97 28.85
CA TYR A 85 -0.75 11.57 28.07
C TYR A 85 -1.12 10.57 26.97
N SER A 86 -1.87 9.51 27.31
CA SER A 86 -2.31 8.50 26.34
C SER A 86 -3.16 9.10 25.22
N LEU A 87 -4.10 9.99 25.54
CA LEU A 87 -4.88 10.69 24.52
C LEU A 87 -4.04 11.60 23.63
N THR A 88 -3.11 12.34 24.23
CA THR A 88 -2.27 13.32 23.51
C THR A 88 -1.36 12.61 22.51
N VAL A 89 -0.68 11.55 22.94
CA VAL A 89 0.14 10.70 22.06
C VAL A 89 -0.68 10.20 20.88
N TRP A 90 -1.89 9.74 21.16
CA TRP A 90 -2.74 9.14 20.16
C TRP A 90 -3.27 10.15 19.14
N LEU A 91 -3.64 11.36 19.59
CA LEU A 91 -3.96 12.49 18.72
C LEU A 91 -2.77 12.86 17.82
N ILE A 92 -1.56 12.93 18.38
CA ILE A 92 -0.33 13.19 17.61
C ILE A 92 -0.15 12.10 16.56
N MET A 93 -0.34 10.81 16.90
CA MET A 93 -0.19 9.72 15.94
C MET A 93 -1.20 9.80 14.80
N ILE A 94 -2.46 10.18 15.07
CA ILE A 94 -3.45 10.40 14.00
C ILE A 94 -3.00 11.48 13.05
N ILE A 95 -2.54 12.62 13.59
CA ILE A 95 -2.11 13.76 12.80
C ILE A 95 -0.89 13.38 11.96
N VAL A 96 0.10 12.73 12.58
CA VAL A 96 1.35 12.33 11.92
C VAL A 96 1.10 11.26 10.84
N ALA A 97 0.15 10.37 11.07
CA ALA A 97 -0.24 9.34 10.10
C ALA A 97 -1.23 9.84 9.05
N ASP A 98 -1.69 11.10 9.11
CA ASP A 98 -2.71 11.64 8.21
C ASP A 98 -4.01 10.81 8.19
N GLY A 99 -4.36 10.25 9.36
CA GLY A 99 -5.47 9.30 9.49
C GLY A 99 -5.26 7.93 8.85
N ASP A 100 -4.05 7.61 8.36
CA ASP A 100 -3.69 6.26 7.88
C ASP A 100 -3.31 5.35 9.06
N PHE A 101 -4.33 4.72 9.62
CA PHE A 101 -4.22 3.78 10.73
C PHE A 101 -3.45 2.51 10.40
N GLU A 102 -3.24 2.20 9.12
CA GLU A 102 -2.48 1.04 8.66
C GLU A 102 -1.03 1.39 8.30
N SER A 103 -0.67 2.68 8.29
CA SER A 103 0.69 3.12 7.99
C SER A 103 1.70 2.56 9.01
N ARG A 104 2.90 2.24 8.52
CA ARG A 104 4.04 1.90 9.39
C ARG A 104 4.34 2.98 10.42
N VAL A 105 4.11 4.25 10.09
CA VAL A 105 4.33 5.37 11.00
C VAL A 105 3.34 5.35 12.16
N PHE A 106 2.05 5.06 11.89
CA PHE A 106 1.07 4.88 12.96
C PHE A 106 1.38 3.62 13.78
N TYR A 107 1.67 2.51 13.10
CA TYR A 107 1.96 1.21 13.71
C TYR A 107 3.20 1.25 14.61
N HIS A 108 4.31 1.80 14.13
CA HIS A 108 5.52 1.93 14.94
C HIS A 108 5.47 3.14 15.86
N GLY A 109 4.89 4.25 15.44
CA GLY A 109 4.79 5.47 16.25
C GLY A 109 4.06 5.23 17.56
N ILE A 110 2.94 4.48 17.53
CA ILE A 110 2.23 4.11 18.76
C ILE A 110 3.06 3.16 19.64
N GLN A 111 3.94 2.34 19.05
CA GLN A 111 4.87 1.47 19.78
C GLN A 111 5.99 2.25 20.48
N TRP A 112 6.41 3.40 19.91
CA TRP A 112 7.51 4.22 20.43
C TRP A 112 7.05 5.31 21.42
N PHE A 113 5.89 5.91 21.19
CA PHE A 113 5.38 7.00 22.02
C PHE A 113 4.62 6.53 23.27
N GLY A 114 4.49 5.24 23.52
CA GLY A 114 4.06 4.76 24.82
C GLY A 114 5.25 4.73 25.78
N LEU A 115 5.38 5.70 26.69
CA LEU A 115 6.16 5.52 27.94
C LEU A 115 5.77 4.21 28.67
N TYR A 116 4.57 3.69 28.36
CA TYR A 116 4.00 2.43 28.83
C TYR A 116 4.32 1.21 27.93
N SER A 117 4.49 1.37 26.60
CA SER A 117 4.79 0.27 25.67
C SER A 117 6.25 -0.19 25.72
N ALA A 118 7.18 0.69 26.12
CA ALA A 118 8.57 0.31 26.34
C ALA A 118 8.74 -0.65 27.54
N LEU A 119 7.87 -0.56 28.56
CA LEU A 119 7.89 -1.43 29.75
C LEU A 119 7.08 -2.72 29.58
N ILE A 120 6.14 -2.76 28.63
CA ILE A 120 5.25 -3.91 28.31
C ILE A 120 5.60 -4.50 26.92
N LYS A 121 6.82 -4.25 26.45
CA LYS A 121 7.26 -4.66 25.10
C LYS A 121 7.32 -6.18 24.91
N SER A 122 7.26 -6.97 25.98
CA SER A 122 7.39 -8.43 25.94
C SER A 122 6.08 -9.22 26.09
N ALA A 123 4.98 -8.62 26.54
CA ALA A 123 3.77 -9.36 26.90
C ALA A 123 2.63 -9.21 25.87
N LEU A 124 2.51 -8.05 25.23
CA LEU A 124 1.38 -7.73 24.34
C LEU A 124 1.69 -7.97 22.84
N MET A 125 2.90 -8.39 22.48
CA MET A 125 3.36 -8.39 21.08
C MET A 125 2.56 -9.31 20.15
N THR A 126 2.11 -10.47 20.65
CA THR A 126 1.39 -11.46 19.81
C THR A 126 -0.10 -11.14 19.69
N GLU A 127 -0.73 -10.65 20.75
CA GLU A 127 -2.17 -10.30 20.75
C GLU A 127 -2.43 -8.95 20.05
N PHE A 128 -1.50 -8.01 20.21
CA PHE A 128 -1.54 -6.74 19.48
C PHE A 128 -1.41 -6.99 17.98
N TYR A 129 -0.56 -7.93 17.56
CA TYR A 129 -0.37 -8.30 16.16
C TYR A 129 -1.67 -8.84 15.52
N GLU A 130 -2.41 -9.72 16.19
CA GLU A 130 -3.66 -10.30 15.63
C GLU A 130 -4.87 -9.35 15.72
N ILE A 131 -4.98 -8.56 16.80
CA ILE A 131 -6.10 -7.62 17.00
C ILE A 131 -5.95 -6.36 16.11
N SER A 132 -4.71 -5.86 15.94
CA SER A 132 -4.41 -4.69 15.08
C SER A 132 -4.42 -5.04 13.60
N SER A 133 -3.99 -6.25 13.20
CA SER A 133 -4.00 -6.67 11.80
C SER A 133 -5.40 -6.95 11.26
N SER A 134 -6.44 -7.12 12.11
CA SER A 134 -7.73 -7.59 11.60
C SER A 134 -8.98 -6.82 12.05
N ARG A 135 -9.16 -6.27 13.27
CA ARG A 135 -10.53 -5.84 13.67
C ARG A 135 -10.74 -4.50 14.39
N VAL A 136 -9.91 -4.00 15.30
CA VAL A 136 -10.06 -2.60 15.81
C VAL A 136 -8.76 -2.16 16.50
N ILE A 137 -8.23 -0.97 16.20
CA ILE A 137 -7.10 -0.42 16.98
C ILE A 137 -7.63 0.15 18.30
N ILE A 138 -7.76 -0.70 19.31
CA ILE A 138 -8.26 -0.38 20.67
C ILE A 138 -7.10 -0.05 21.63
N ALA A 139 -5.87 0.06 21.11
CA ALA A 139 -4.64 0.23 21.86
C ALA A 139 -4.70 1.25 23.04
N PRO A 140 -5.33 2.44 22.91
CA PRO A 140 -5.42 3.39 24.02
C PRO A 140 -6.62 3.15 24.97
N VAL A 141 -7.65 2.40 24.55
CA VAL A 141 -8.88 2.21 25.34
C VAL A 141 -8.63 1.27 26.52
N ILE A 142 -7.82 0.23 26.33
CA ILE A 142 -7.49 -0.73 27.40
C ILE A 142 -6.83 -0.02 28.60
N PRO A 143 -5.70 0.71 28.45
CA PRO A 143 -5.10 1.42 29.57
C PRO A 143 -6.04 2.49 30.14
N PHE A 144 -6.78 3.21 29.28
CA PHE A 144 -7.79 4.18 29.73
C PHE A 144 -8.83 3.56 30.65
N VAL A 145 -9.45 2.44 30.25
CA VAL A 145 -10.45 1.71 31.03
C VAL A 145 -9.85 1.20 32.37
N GLY A 146 -8.59 0.79 32.36
CA GLY A 146 -7.86 0.41 33.57
C GLY A 146 -7.66 1.56 34.56
N PHE A 147 -7.17 2.71 34.08
CA PHE A 147 -6.99 3.89 34.93
C PHE A 147 -8.32 4.48 35.41
N LEU A 148 -9.36 4.40 34.57
CA LEU A 148 -10.69 4.84 34.91
C LEU A 148 -11.32 3.98 36.01
N SER A 149 -11.27 2.65 35.87
CA SER A 149 -11.77 1.72 36.89
C SER A 149 -11.00 1.84 38.20
N TYR A 150 -9.68 2.04 38.15
CA TYR A 150 -8.85 2.39 39.31
C TYR A 150 -9.33 3.67 40.00
N THR A 151 -9.51 4.75 39.24
CA THR A 151 -9.94 6.06 39.74
C THR A 151 -11.31 5.97 40.43
N ILE A 152 -12.26 5.28 39.79
CA ILE A 152 -13.62 5.09 40.31
C ILE A 152 -13.60 4.26 41.60
N MET A 153 -12.91 3.11 41.61
CA MET A 153 -12.94 2.21 42.77
C MET A 153 -12.17 2.76 43.97
N ARG A 154 -11.08 3.49 43.72
CA ARG A 154 -10.38 4.25 44.76
C ARG A 154 -11.30 5.29 45.37
N PHE A 155 -12.01 6.07 44.56
CA PHE A 155 -12.97 7.06 45.04
C PHE A 155 -14.07 6.43 45.92
N ILE A 156 -14.70 5.35 45.46
CA ILE A 156 -15.73 4.62 46.22
C ILE A 156 -15.18 4.23 47.59
N THR A 157 -13.96 3.68 47.63
CA THR A 157 -13.37 3.19 48.87
C THR A 157 -12.96 4.31 49.83
N VAL A 158 -12.37 5.40 49.32
CA VAL A 158 -12.00 6.56 50.15
C VAL A 158 -13.25 7.23 50.73
N ARG A 159 -14.35 7.30 49.94
CA ARG A 159 -15.64 7.83 50.37
C ARG A 159 -16.30 6.96 51.44
N GLN A 160 -16.32 5.64 51.27
CA GLN A 160 -16.85 4.71 52.29
C GLN A 160 -16.13 4.85 53.64
N ASN A 161 -14.87 5.26 53.62
CA ASN A 161 -14.07 5.47 54.83
C ASN A 161 -14.15 6.91 55.39
N ASN A 162 -15.01 7.79 54.86
CA ASN A 162 -15.13 9.21 55.26
C ASN A 162 -13.81 10.01 55.21
N LYS A 163 -12.92 9.69 54.26
CA LYS A 163 -11.59 10.31 54.13
C LYS A 163 -11.54 11.48 53.13
N LEU A 164 -12.67 11.93 52.58
CA LEU A 164 -12.78 13.00 51.57
C LEU A 164 -13.69 14.13 52.09
N GLU A 165 -13.15 15.34 52.24
CA GLU A 165 -13.91 16.51 52.70
C GLU A 165 -14.48 17.35 51.54
N ASN A 166 -13.75 17.50 50.42
CA ASN A 166 -14.17 18.32 49.28
C ASN A 166 -14.74 17.48 48.13
N VAL A 167 -16.07 17.31 48.15
CA VAL A 167 -16.84 16.56 47.17
C VAL A 167 -17.08 17.37 45.87
N ALA A 168 -16.92 18.69 45.83
CA ALA A 168 -17.23 19.47 44.62
C ALA A 168 -16.35 19.10 43.41
N GLY A 169 -15.09 18.68 43.65
CA GLY A 169 -14.15 18.29 42.58
C GLY A 169 -14.55 17.05 41.77
N TRP A 170 -15.39 16.15 42.31
CA TRP A 170 -15.76 14.92 41.57
C TRP A 170 -16.65 15.21 40.37
N ARG A 171 -17.50 16.26 40.44
CA ARG A 171 -18.37 16.65 39.33
C ARG A 171 -17.54 17.00 38.10
N SER A 172 -16.43 17.72 38.29
CA SER A 172 -15.50 18.07 37.21
C SER A 172 -14.79 16.85 36.61
N ILE A 173 -14.44 15.85 37.43
CA ILE A 173 -13.86 14.60 36.92
C ILE A 173 -14.90 13.75 36.20
N VAL A 174 -16.13 13.66 36.69
CA VAL A 174 -17.19 12.91 35.98
C VAL A 174 -17.55 13.59 34.66
N LEU A 175 -17.57 14.94 34.62
CA LEU A 175 -17.72 15.68 33.38
C LEU A 175 -16.52 15.46 32.43
N LEU A 176 -15.29 15.43 32.95
CA LEU A 176 -14.10 15.12 32.16
C LEU A 176 -14.14 13.69 31.61
N ILE A 177 -14.47 12.70 32.44
CA ILE A 177 -14.64 11.30 32.03
C ILE A 177 -15.73 11.19 30.97
N ALA A 178 -16.90 11.82 31.17
CA ALA A 178 -17.98 11.80 30.21
C ALA A 178 -17.57 12.44 28.87
N ALA A 179 -16.93 13.62 28.91
CA ALA A 179 -16.42 14.28 27.71
C ALA A 179 -15.38 13.42 26.99
N MET A 180 -14.50 12.76 27.72
CA MET A 180 -13.50 11.85 27.19
C MET A 180 -14.09 10.57 26.62
N THR A 181 -15.10 9.97 27.28
CA THR A 181 -15.83 8.81 26.75
C THR A 181 -16.54 9.18 25.45
N ILE A 182 -17.20 10.33 25.39
CA ILE A 182 -17.83 10.83 24.16
C ILE A 182 -16.79 11.02 23.06
N ALA A 183 -15.66 11.66 23.37
CA ALA A 183 -14.57 11.85 22.42
C ALA A 183 -14.04 10.50 21.91
N ILE A 184 -13.80 9.52 22.79
CA ILE A 184 -13.31 8.19 22.44
C ILE A 184 -14.34 7.40 21.63
N SER A 185 -15.61 7.45 22.00
CA SER A 185 -16.69 6.77 21.27
C SER A 185 -16.89 7.36 19.88
N GLY A 186 -16.90 8.69 19.75
CA GLY A 186 -17.02 9.37 18.45
C GLY A 186 -15.84 9.08 17.54
N LEU A 187 -14.66 8.97 18.14
CA LEU A 187 -13.44 8.59 17.47
C LEU A 187 -13.40 7.12 17.04
N LEU A 188 -13.81 6.17 17.89
CA LEU A 188 -13.95 4.76 17.53
C LEU A 188 -15.00 4.58 16.44
N ALA A 189 -16.10 5.33 16.51
CA ALA A 189 -17.12 5.36 15.45
C ALA A 189 -16.53 5.91 14.15
N TRP A 190 -15.78 7.01 14.21
CA TRP A 190 -15.08 7.57 13.05
C TRP A 190 -14.07 6.59 12.47
N GLN A 191 -13.25 5.94 13.29
CA GLN A 191 -12.30 4.91 12.83
C GLN A 191 -13.01 3.70 12.21
N THR A 192 -14.13 3.28 12.80
CA THR A 192 -14.91 2.14 12.26
C THR A 192 -15.52 2.50 10.92
N TYR A 193 -16.05 3.72 10.79
CA TYR A 193 -16.54 4.26 9.54
C TYR A 193 -15.42 4.39 8.51
N ASP A 194 -14.35 5.09 8.86
CA ASP A 194 -13.17 5.30 8.02
C ASP A 194 -12.57 3.97 7.58
N ARG A 195 -12.50 2.96 8.44
CA ARG A 195 -12.02 1.63 8.05
C ARG A 195 -12.99 0.89 7.14
N ARG A 196 -14.30 0.93 7.40
CA ARG A 196 -15.28 0.29 6.50
C ARG A 196 -15.20 0.88 5.09
N GLU A 197 -15.03 2.19 5.03
CA GLU A 197 -14.84 2.90 3.77
C GLU A 197 -13.47 2.57 3.17
N ARG A 198 -12.38 2.85 3.90
CA ARG A 198 -10.97 2.83 3.43
C ARG A 198 -10.34 1.45 3.28
N ARG A 199 -10.83 0.44 3.99
CA ARG A 199 -10.15 -0.85 4.04
C ARG A 199 -10.45 -1.66 2.80
N VAL A 200 -9.42 -1.76 2.00
CA VAL A 200 -9.24 -2.69 0.91
C VAL A 200 -9.10 -4.07 1.61
N VAL A 201 -10.22 -4.78 1.82
CA VAL A 201 -10.24 -6.16 2.37
C VAL A 201 -10.09 -7.17 1.24
N ASN A 202 -8.98 -7.91 1.27
CA ASN A 202 -8.75 -9.03 0.37
C ASN A 202 -9.85 -10.05 0.62
N ASP A 203 -10.65 -10.35 -0.41
CA ASP A 203 -11.56 -11.47 -0.38
C ASP A 203 -10.82 -12.69 -0.96
N PRO A 204 -10.29 -13.60 -0.13
CA PRO A 204 -9.56 -14.77 -0.62
C PRO A 204 -10.43 -15.68 -1.51
N ALA A 205 -11.78 -15.57 -1.45
CA ALA A 205 -12.67 -16.29 -2.36
C ALA A 205 -12.76 -15.65 -3.77
N ARG A 206 -12.32 -14.38 -3.91
CA ARG A 206 -12.25 -13.65 -5.19
C ARG A 206 -10.81 -13.41 -5.65
N GLU A 207 -9.82 -13.86 -4.90
CA GLU A 207 -8.41 -13.63 -5.21
C GLU A 207 -7.97 -14.49 -6.40
N ILE A 208 -8.01 -13.91 -7.59
CA ILE A 208 -7.37 -14.50 -8.78
C ILE A 208 -5.86 -14.43 -8.57
N THR A 209 -5.24 -15.59 -8.41
CA THR A 209 -3.80 -15.78 -8.12
C THR A 209 -2.89 -15.66 -9.34
N GLU A 210 -3.41 -15.33 -10.52
CA GLU A 210 -2.58 -15.21 -11.73
C GLU A 210 -1.56 -14.06 -11.57
N SER A 211 -0.32 -14.43 -11.26
CA SER A 211 0.87 -13.62 -11.44
C SER A 211 1.47 -13.87 -12.81
N PHE A 212 1.98 -12.82 -13.47
CA PHE A 212 2.86 -13.00 -14.62
C PHE A 212 4.14 -13.67 -14.14
N GLU A 213 4.35 -14.89 -14.60
CA GLU A 213 5.57 -15.65 -14.40
C GLU A 213 6.43 -15.48 -15.64
N PRO A 214 7.54 -14.71 -15.60
CA PRO A 214 8.43 -14.56 -16.75
C PRO A 214 8.87 -15.92 -17.30
N GLY A 215 9.10 -16.92 -16.44
CA GLY A 215 9.51 -18.27 -16.83
C GLY A 215 8.56 -18.96 -17.82
N ALA A 216 7.26 -18.62 -17.82
CA ALA A 216 6.31 -19.15 -18.80
C ALA A 216 6.56 -18.65 -20.24
N TYR A 217 7.38 -17.62 -20.41
CA TYR A 217 7.76 -17.00 -21.68
C TYR A 217 9.26 -17.17 -21.96
N ASP A 218 9.95 -18.08 -21.28
CA ASP A 218 11.36 -18.33 -21.55
C ASP A 218 11.54 -19.08 -22.88
N PRO A 219 12.34 -18.57 -23.84
CA PRO A 219 12.54 -19.25 -25.11
C PRO A 219 13.16 -20.64 -24.94
N PHE A 220 12.83 -21.54 -25.87
CA PHE A 220 13.32 -22.93 -25.94
C PHE A 220 12.93 -23.81 -24.75
N THR A 221 12.05 -23.34 -23.87
CA THR A 221 11.42 -24.18 -22.85
C THR A 221 10.22 -24.94 -23.44
N PRO A 222 9.99 -26.21 -23.04
CA PRO A 222 8.75 -26.92 -23.40
C PRO A 222 7.51 -26.19 -22.89
N ASP A 223 6.43 -26.22 -23.67
CA ASP A 223 5.11 -25.68 -23.31
C ASP A 223 5.09 -24.19 -22.91
N ASN A 224 6.04 -23.40 -23.43
CA ASN A 224 6.05 -21.96 -23.22
C ASN A 224 4.83 -21.28 -23.88
N LYS A 225 4.51 -20.07 -23.38
CA LYS A 225 3.40 -19.23 -23.85
C LYS A 225 3.81 -18.28 -24.98
N LEU A 226 4.90 -18.55 -25.69
CA LEU A 226 5.38 -17.69 -26.76
C LEU A 226 4.51 -17.82 -28.01
N THR A 227 4.42 -16.70 -28.74
CA THR A 227 3.65 -16.64 -29.98
C THR A 227 4.51 -17.15 -31.13
N ALA A 228 4.10 -18.26 -31.74
CA ALA A 228 4.76 -18.79 -32.93
C ALA A 228 4.53 -17.87 -34.15
N LEU A 229 5.52 -17.79 -35.05
CA LEU A 229 5.33 -17.12 -36.33
C LEU A 229 4.32 -17.88 -37.20
N SER A 230 3.45 -17.14 -37.87
CA SER A 230 2.46 -17.71 -38.81
C SER A 230 3.07 -18.27 -40.10
N ALA A 231 4.33 -17.94 -40.40
CA ALA A 231 5.07 -18.43 -41.57
C ALA A 231 6.56 -18.58 -41.21
N SER A 232 7.32 -19.28 -42.05
CA SER A 232 8.77 -19.45 -41.87
C SER A 232 9.49 -18.11 -41.69
N PRO A 233 10.46 -18.02 -40.76
CA PRO A 233 11.12 -16.75 -40.45
C PRO A 233 11.91 -16.24 -41.65
N GLY A 234 11.73 -14.97 -41.99
CA GLY A 234 12.50 -14.27 -43.03
C GLY A 234 13.93 -13.90 -42.60
N LEU A 235 14.27 -14.11 -41.33
CA LEU A 235 15.60 -13.92 -40.76
C LEU A 235 15.97 -15.17 -39.95
N SER A 236 17.18 -15.68 -40.13
CA SER A 236 17.78 -16.70 -39.26
C SER A 236 19.11 -16.16 -38.71
N LEU A 237 19.31 -16.30 -37.40
CA LEU A 237 20.53 -15.94 -36.69
C LEU A 237 21.17 -17.20 -36.09
N GLU A 238 22.28 -17.63 -36.69
CA GLU A 238 23.01 -18.85 -36.33
C GLU A 238 24.13 -18.61 -35.30
N ASN A 239 24.55 -17.36 -35.11
CA ASN A 239 25.62 -16.91 -34.22
C ASN A 239 25.52 -15.40 -33.94
N ASP A 240 26.34 -14.92 -33.01
CA ASP A 240 26.43 -13.51 -32.60
C ASP A 240 25.04 -12.91 -32.28
N TRP A 241 24.24 -13.69 -31.54
CA TRP A 241 22.87 -13.31 -31.18
C TRP A 241 22.86 -12.01 -30.37
N PRO A 242 22.05 -11.01 -30.76
CA PRO A 242 21.89 -9.81 -29.95
C PRO A 242 21.42 -10.15 -28.52
N ARG A 243 22.04 -9.52 -27.52
CA ARG A 243 21.59 -9.59 -26.13
C ARG A 243 20.40 -8.67 -25.92
N LEU A 244 19.23 -9.27 -25.72
CA LEU A 244 17.93 -8.64 -25.54
C LEU A 244 17.60 -8.49 -24.05
N ASN A 245 17.07 -7.32 -23.69
CA ASN A 245 16.47 -7.10 -22.36
C ASN A 245 15.20 -6.25 -22.50
N GLY A 246 14.42 -6.05 -21.45
CA GLY A 246 13.28 -5.16 -21.55
C GLY A 246 12.32 -5.10 -20.38
N ALA A 247 11.25 -4.35 -20.61
CA ALA A 247 10.11 -4.29 -19.73
C ALA A 247 9.32 -5.60 -19.76
N THR A 248 8.79 -6.00 -18.61
CA THR A 248 7.97 -7.21 -18.43
C THR A 248 6.79 -7.31 -19.39
N ALA A 249 6.15 -6.18 -19.70
CA ALA A 249 5.02 -6.12 -20.63
C ALA A 249 5.40 -6.59 -22.04
N VAL A 250 6.62 -6.25 -22.46
CA VAL A 250 7.11 -6.48 -23.82
C VAL A 250 7.88 -7.81 -23.89
N TYR A 251 8.07 -8.52 -22.77
CA TYR A 251 8.81 -9.79 -22.75
C TYR A 251 8.25 -10.82 -23.73
N PRO A 252 6.92 -11.07 -23.79
CA PRO A 252 6.36 -12.00 -24.76
C PRO A 252 6.71 -11.66 -26.21
N VAL A 253 6.91 -10.38 -26.55
CA VAL A 253 7.26 -9.94 -27.91
C VAL A 253 8.67 -10.37 -28.29
N TYR A 254 9.68 -9.95 -27.54
CA TYR A 254 11.07 -10.21 -27.92
C TYR A 254 11.53 -11.63 -27.62
N ALA A 255 10.92 -12.29 -26.63
CA ALA A 255 11.12 -13.72 -26.41
C ALA A 255 10.55 -14.56 -27.57
N SER A 256 9.37 -14.19 -28.11
CA SER A 256 8.79 -14.89 -29.26
C SER A 256 9.65 -14.70 -30.52
N ALA A 257 10.19 -13.50 -30.71
CA ALA A 257 11.15 -13.25 -31.78
C ALA A 257 12.44 -14.07 -31.59
N ALA A 258 13.02 -14.10 -30.39
CA ALA A 258 14.22 -14.91 -30.13
C ALA A 258 13.97 -16.40 -30.37
N GLN A 259 12.85 -16.95 -29.88
CA GLN A 259 12.43 -18.33 -30.11
C GLN A 259 12.36 -18.70 -31.60
N ALA A 260 11.93 -17.77 -32.44
CA ALA A 260 11.74 -18.02 -33.86
C ALA A 260 13.00 -17.76 -34.71
N LEU A 261 13.87 -16.84 -34.27
CA LEU A 261 14.97 -16.33 -35.09
C LEU A 261 16.34 -16.82 -34.64
N TYR A 262 16.50 -17.23 -33.38
CA TYR A 262 17.77 -17.71 -32.85
C TYR A 262 17.86 -19.22 -33.00
N HIS A 263 18.86 -19.68 -33.76
CA HIS A 263 19.19 -21.10 -33.92
C HIS A 263 20.42 -21.46 -33.12
N ASN A 264 20.66 -22.76 -32.89
CA ASN A 264 21.81 -23.29 -32.13
C ASN A 264 21.92 -22.78 -30.67
N LEU A 265 20.81 -22.29 -30.10
CA LEU A 265 20.68 -22.01 -28.68
C LEU A 265 19.68 -22.99 -28.03
N ASP A 266 19.90 -23.26 -26.76
CA ASP A 266 19.06 -24.08 -25.90
C ASP A 266 18.64 -23.28 -24.66
N VAL A 267 17.80 -23.90 -23.83
CA VAL A 267 17.32 -23.31 -22.58
C VAL A 267 18.46 -22.88 -21.64
N ASP A 268 19.57 -23.62 -21.62
CA ASP A 268 20.70 -23.40 -20.72
C ASP A 268 21.65 -22.29 -21.19
N SER A 269 21.56 -21.90 -22.45
CA SER A 269 22.40 -20.87 -23.07
C SER A 269 21.64 -19.58 -23.38
N VAL A 270 20.33 -19.66 -23.64
CA VAL A 270 19.52 -18.50 -24.07
C VAL A 270 19.43 -17.40 -23.01
N TRP A 271 19.47 -17.73 -21.71
CA TRP A 271 19.39 -16.74 -20.63
C TRP A 271 20.53 -15.71 -20.64
N LYS A 272 21.64 -16.01 -21.34
CA LYS A 272 22.75 -15.07 -21.56
C LYS A 272 22.41 -13.99 -22.59
N TYR A 273 21.43 -14.26 -23.45
CA TYR A 273 21.04 -13.42 -24.58
C TYR A 273 19.63 -12.86 -24.46
N VAL A 274 18.72 -13.49 -23.72
CA VAL A 274 17.34 -13.03 -23.58
C VAL A 274 17.00 -12.96 -22.10
N ARG A 275 16.79 -11.73 -21.60
CA ARG A 275 16.49 -11.48 -20.18
C ARG A 275 15.32 -10.52 -20.03
N CYS A 276 14.65 -10.58 -18.88
CA CYS A 276 13.59 -9.65 -18.50
C CYS A 276 13.90 -9.01 -17.13
N ASP A 277 14.72 -7.96 -17.11
CA ASP A 277 15.13 -7.26 -15.87
C ASP A 277 14.23 -6.06 -15.52
N ARG A 278 13.05 -5.96 -16.15
CA ARG A 278 12.09 -4.84 -16.02
C ARG A 278 12.69 -3.53 -16.53
N THR A 279 11.86 -2.48 -16.65
CA THR A 279 12.28 -1.21 -17.26
C THR A 279 13.55 -0.60 -16.64
N PRO A 280 13.69 -0.49 -15.30
CA PRO A 280 14.90 0.09 -14.72
C PRO A 280 16.17 -0.74 -15.01
N GLY A 281 16.09 -2.06 -14.82
CA GLY A 281 17.21 -2.97 -15.07
C GLY A 281 17.61 -3.01 -16.54
N ALA A 282 16.64 -3.03 -17.46
CA ALA A 282 16.92 -2.98 -18.90
C ALA A 282 17.70 -1.71 -19.29
N TRP A 283 17.29 -0.54 -18.80
CA TRP A 283 18.03 0.71 -19.04
C TRP A 283 19.44 0.69 -18.47
N GLU A 284 19.62 0.19 -17.25
CA GLU A 284 20.93 0.02 -16.64
C GLU A 284 21.84 -0.90 -17.48
N LYS A 285 21.32 -2.07 -17.91
CA LYS A 285 22.06 -3.04 -18.71
C LYS A 285 22.42 -2.50 -20.09
N LEU A 286 21.55 -1.73 -20.74
CA LEU A 286 21.89 -1.08 -22.00
C LEU A 286 23.02 -0.06 -21.83
N ILE A 287 22.91 0.81 -20.83
CA ILE A 287 23.87 1.90 -20.59
C ILE A 287 25.26 1.32 -20.24
N HIS A 288 25.32 0.22 -19.49
CA HIS A 288 26.59 -0.46 -19.18
C HIS A 288 27.11 -1.40 -20.28
N GLY A 289 26.43 -1.49 -21.44
CA GLY A 289 26.84 -2.37 -22.54
C GLY A 289 26.65 -3.87 -22.26
N GLU A 290 25.83 -4.21 -21.28
CA GLU A 290 25.45 -5.60 -20.94
C GLU A 290 24.28 -6.12 -21.79
N ALA A 291 23.51 -5.22 -22.42
CA ALA A 291 22.50 -5.53 -23.42
C ALA A 291 22.78 -4.78 -24.73
N ASP A 292 22.45 -5.38 -25.86
CA ASP A 292 22.63 -4.78 -27.20
C ASP A 292 21.37 -4.06 -27.66
N ILE A 293 20.19 -4.62 -27.34
CA ILE A 293 18.87 -4.06 -27.66
C ILE A 293 17.97 -4.21 -26.43
N ILE A 294 17.25 -3.15 -26.07
CA ILE A 294 16.19 -3.24 -25.05
C ILE A 294 14.81 -2.90 -25.58
N PHE A 295 13.79 -3.53 -25.00
CA PHE A 295 12.38 -3.37 -25.36
C PHE A 295 11.64 -2.62 -24.25
N VAL A 296 11.36 -1.33 -24.47
CA VAL A 296 10.89 -0.43 -23.41
C VAL A 296 9.98 0.67 -23.98
N ALA A 297 9.21 1.31 -23.09
CA ALA A 297 8.64 2.63 -23.36
C ALA A 297 9.74 3.71 -23.22
N GLU A 298 9.37 4.99 -23.34
CA GLU A 298 10.32 6.10 -23.19
C GLU A 298 11.09 6.09 -21.84
N PRO A 299 12.36 6.53 -21.83
CA PRO A 299 13.15 6.62 -20.61
C PRO A 299 12.65 7.74 -19.69
N SER A 300 12.76 7.50 -18.38
CA SER A 300 12.58 8.53 -17.37
C SER A 300 13.67 9.60 -17.46
N ALA A 301 13.43 10.75 -16.81
CA ALA A 301 14.44 11.82 -16.71
C ALA A 301 15.74 11.32 -16.06
N GLU A 302 15.65 10.44 -15.07
CA GLU A 302 16.78 9.81 -14.38
C GLU A 302 17.58 8.89 -15.33
N GLN A 303 16.88 8.10 -16.15
CA GLN A 303 17.51 7.24 -17.17
C GLN A 303 18.19 8.06 -18.28
N LYS A 304 17.53 9.11 -18.77
CA LYS A 304 18.11 10.08 -19.73
C LYS A 304 19.35 10.78 -19.15
N ALA A 305 19.35 11.08 -17.86
CA ALA A 305 20.51 11.67 -17.19
C ALA A 305 21.66 10.66 -17.04
N SER A 306 21.36 9.42 -16.67
CA SER A 306 22.36 8.34 -16.55
C SER A 306 23.09 8.07 -17.87
N ALA A 307 22.35 7.92 -18.98
CA ALA A 307 22.96 7.71 -20.29
C ALA A 307 23.87 8.87 -20.70
N ARG A 308 23.44 10.12 -20.48
CA ARG A 308 24.25 11.32 -20.75
C ARG A 308 25.50 11.38 -19.88
N ALA A 309 25.40 11.03 -18.60
CA ALA A 309 26.55 11.02 -17.69
C ALA A 309 27.61 9.99 -18.11
N GLN A 310 27.20 8.89 -18.76
CA GLN A 310 28.09 7.86 -19.27
C GLN A 310 28.50 8.06 -20.74
N GLY A 311 28.06 9.15 -21.38
CA GLY A 311 28.38 9.43 -22.78
C GLY A 311 27.78 8.43 -23.78
N VAL A 312 26.69 7.75 -23.40
CA VAL A 312 26.02 6.75 -24.24
C VAL A 312 25.00 7.45 -25.13
N ASP A 313 25.17 7.33 -26.45
CA ASP A 313 24.18 7.76 -27.43
C ASP A 313 23.06 6.70 -27.54
N LEU A 314 21.80 7.14 -27.56
CA LEU A 314 20.64 6.26 -27.52
C LEU A 314 19.85 6.38 -28.82
N HIS A 315 19.68 5.27 -29.53
CA HIS A 315 18.88 5.20 -30.76
C HIS A 315 17.57 4.49 -30.52
N PHE A 316 16.46 5.11 -30.92
CA PHE A 316 15.10 4.63 -30.69
C PHE A 316 14.47 4.15 -31.99
N TYR A 317 13.94 2.93 -31.99
CA TYR A 317 13.23 2.33 -33.10
C TYR A 317 11.82 1.95 -32.64
N PRO A 318 10.78 2.72 -33.00
CA PRO A 318 9.41 2.39 -32.61
C PRO A 318 9.04 1.05 -33.25
N ILE A 319 8.41 0.15 -32.49
CA ILE A 319 8.00 -1.19 -32.96
C ILE A 319 6.50 -1.44 -32.83
N ALA A 320 5.83 -0.74 -31.93
CA ALA A 320 4.41 -0.88 -31.66
C ALA A 320 3.87 0.41 -31.04
N ARG A 321 2.55 0.58 -31.11
CA ARG A 321 1.82 1.53 -30.28
C ARG A 321 1.18 0.81 -29.09
N GLU A 322 1.08 1.54 -28.01
CA GLU A 322 0.45 1.12 -26.77
C GLU A 322 -0.39 2.27 -26.22
N ALA A 323 -1.34 1.97 -25.34
CA ALA A 323 -2.07 2.97 -24.57
C ALA A 323 -1.82 2.82 -23.08
N PHE A 324 -1.61 3.96 -22.43
CA PHE A 324 -1.74 4.09 -20.99
C PHE A 324 -3.22 4.27 -20.64
N VAL A 325 -3.80 3.27 -19.98
CA VAL A 325 -5.24 3.17 -19.74
C VAL A 325 -5.55 3.28 -18.26
N PHE A 326 -6.73 3.80 -17.96
CA PHE A 326 -7.29 3.82 -16.62
C PHE A 326 -8.28 2.69 -16.48
N VAL A 327 -8.24 2.02 -15.33
CA VAL A 327 -9.08 0.87 -15.04
C VAL A 327 -9.84 1.08 -13.74
N THR A 328 -11.10 0.67 -13.75
CA THR A 328 -11.93 0.57 -12.55
C THR A 328 -12.61 -0.79 -12.54
N HIS A 329 -13.30 -1.12 -11.45
CA HIS A 329 -14.09 -2.33 -11.39
C HIS A 329 -15.36 -2.20 -12.24
N LYS A 330 -15.84 -3.30 -12.82
CA LYS A 330 -17.03 -3.34 -13.67
C LYS A 330 -18.31 -2.80 -12.99
N ASP A 331 -18.39 -2.87 -11.66
CA ASP A 331 -19.55 -2.39 -10.89
C ASP A 331 -19.50 -0.88 -10.62
N ASN A 332 -18.39 -0.20 -10.92
CA ASN A 332 -18.38 1.26 -10.95
C ASN A 332 -19.28 1.74 -12.11
N PRO A 333 -20.22 2.69 -11.91
CA PRO A 333 -21.13 3.13 -12.96
C PRO A 333 -20.44 3.95 -14.06
N LEU A 334 -19.26 4.52 -13.79
CA LEU A 334 -18.54 5.34 -14.75
C LEU A 334 -17.90 4.47 -15.83
N THR A 335 -17.98 4.95 -17.06
CA THR A 335 -17.35 4.35 -18.25
C THR A 335 -16.29 5.26 -18.85
N GLN A 336 -16.20 6.51 -18.38
CA GLN A 336 -15.28 7.50 -18.90
C GLN A 336 -14.87 8.51 -17.83
N LEU A 337 -13.72 9.13 -18.02
CA LEU A 337 -13.26 10.32 -17.31
C LEU A 337 -12.64 11.30 -18.30
N SER A 338 -12.73 12.60 -18.01
CA SER A 338 -11.89 13.59 -18.68
C SER A 338 -10.48 13.58 -18.10
N GLU A 339 -9.50 14.05 -18.86
CA GLU A 339 -8.13 14.19 -18.37
C GLU A 339 -8.05 15.08 -17.12
N LYS A 340 -8.86 16.13 -17.07
CA LYS A 340 -8.93 17.02 -15.91
C LYS A 340 -9.40 16.25 -14.67
N GLN A 341 -10.45 15.44 -14.79
CA GLN A 341 -10.94 14.62 -13.68
C GLN A 341 -9.88 13.62 -13.21
N ILE A 342 -9.17 12.98 -14.15
CA ILE A 342 -8.06 12.07 -13.82
C ILE A 342 -6.98 12.82 -13.01
N ARG A 343 -6.53 14.00 -13.48
CA ARG A 343 -5.55 14.82 -12.75
C ARG A 343 -6.08 15.28 -11.40
N ASP A 344 -7.33 15.69 -11.30
CA ASP A 344 -7.95 16.12 -10.05
C ASP A 344 -8.02 14.99 -9.01
N ILE A 345 -8.34 13.77 -9.46
CA ILE A 345 -8.35 12.57 -8.60
C ILE A 345 -6.94 12.24 -8.09
N TYR A 346 -5.97 12.18 -9.00
CA TYR A 346 -4.59 11.78 -8.68
C TYR A 346 -3.77 12.89 -7.99
N SER A 347 -4.20 14.16 -8.07
CA SER A 347 -3.69 15.27 -7.25
C SER A 347 -4.38 15.37 -5.88
N GLY A 348 -5.50 14.67 -5.67
CA GLY A 348 -6.29 14.72 -4.45
C GLY A 348 -7.23 15.93 -4.34
N ARG A 349 -7.44 16.68 -5.44
CA ARG A 349 -8.46 17.73 -5.53
C ARG A 349 -9.88 17.16 -5.54
N VAL A 350 -10.04 15.96 -6.10
CA VAL A 350 -11.28 15.17 -6.07
C VAL A 350 -10.98 13.88 -5.33
N ASN A 351 -11.83 13.52 -4.38
CA ASN A 351 -11.66 12.28 -3.60
C ASN A 351 -12.94 11.44 -3.51
N ASN A 352 -14.05 11.89 -4.09
CA ASN A 352 -15.31 11.17 -4.13
C ASN A 352 -15.83 11.04 -5.57
N TRP A 353 -16.33 9.86 -5.93
CA TRP A 353 -16.88 9.56 -7.25
C TRP A 353 -18.09 10.44 -7.61
N LEU A 354 -18.87 10.91 -6.63
CA LEU A 354 -20.00 11.82 -6.83
C LEU A 354 -19.58 13.12 -7.53
N GLU A 355 -18.38 13.62 -7.24
CA GLU A 355 -17.83 14.86 -7.83
C GLU A 355 -17.56 14.74 -9.34
N VAL A 356 -17.52 13.50 -9.85
CA VAL A 356 -17.27 13.19 -11.26
C VAL A 356 -18.41 12.40 -11.90
N GLY A 357 -19.58 12.34 -11.24
CA GLY A 357 -20.81 11.74 -11.77
C GLY A 357 -21.00 10.26 -11.46
N GLY A 358 -20.22 9.71 -10.52
CA GLY A 358 -20.39 8.34 -10.00
C GLY A 358 -21.24 8.28 -8.72
N ASN A 359 -21.12 7.17 -8.00
CA ASN A 359 -21.79 6.98 -6.72
C ASN A 359 -21.19 7.88 -5.63
N ASP A 360 -21.94 8.14 -4.56
CA ASP A 360 -21.39 8.77 -3.35
C ASP A 360 -20.48 7.79 -2.61
N ALA A 361 -19.21 7.77 -3.03
CA ALA A 361 -18.22 6.83 -2.56
C ALA A 361 -16.81 7.41 -2.73
N ARG A 362 -15.94 7.17 -1.73
CA ARG A 362 -14.53 7.54 -1.79
C ARG A 362 -13.84 6.87 -2.97
N ILE A 363 -12.87 7.55 -3.59
CA ILE A 363 -12.02 7.01 -4.65
C ILE A 363 -10.75 6.40 -4.03
N TYR A 364 -10.36 5.19 -4.47
CA TYR A 364 -9.05 4.57 -4.21
C TYR A 364 -8.16 4.65 -5.45
N PRO A 365 -7.41 5.75 -5.67
CA PRO A 365 -6.51 5.88 -6.80
C PRO A 365 -5.17 5.18 -6.49
N TYR A 366 -5.05 3.93 -6.93
CA TYR A 366 -3.82 3.15 -6.80
C TYR A 366 -2.66 3.75 -7.59
N GLN A 367 -1.47 3.74 -6.99
CA GLN A 367 -0.24 4.25 -7.56
C GLN A 367 0.88 3.20 -7.56
N ARG A 368 1.91 3.40 -8.38
CA ARG A 368 3.07 2.52 -8.53
C ARG A 368 4.33 3.16 -7.93
N PRO A 369 5.35 2.37 -7.52
CA PRO A 369 6.62 2.90 -7.05
C PRO A 369 7.28 3.84 -8.05
N LYS A 370 7.96 4.87 -7.52
CA LYS A 370 8.79 5.79 -8.31
C LYS A 370 9.80 5.00 -9.16
N GLY A 371 9.98 5.40 -10.42
CA GLY A 371 10.90 4.76 -11.37
C GLY A 371 10.31 3.56 -12.12
N SER A 372 9.14 3.05 -11.73
CA SER A 372 8.43 2.06 -12.56
C SER A 372 7.94 2.70 -13.87
N GLY A 373 7.95 1.95 -14.98
CA GLY A 373 7.63 2.49 -16.31
C GLY A 373 6.27 3.18 -16.37
N SER A 374 5.24 2.58 -15.79
CA SER A 374 3.90 3.19 -15.69
C SER A 374 3.83 4.41 -14.80
N GLN A 375 4.61 4.47 -13.71
CA GLN A 375 4.68 5.66 -12.86
C GLN A 375 5.33 6.82 -13.61
N THR A 376 6.35 6.53 -14.41
CA THR A 376 7.01 7.53 -15.27
C THR A 376 6.01 8.11 -16.27
N ILE A 377 5.20 7.28 -16.93
CA ILE A 377 4.16 7.75 -17.85
C ILE A 377 3.06 8.53 -17.11
N MET A 378 2.62 8.07 -15.94
CA MET A 378 1.63 8.79 -15.12
C MET A 378 2.11 10.21 -14.77
N LEU A 379 3.37 10.36 -14.38
CA LEU A 379 3.95 11.66 -14.04
C LEU A 379 4.14 12.54 -15.28
N ALA A 380 4.75 11.99 -16.34
CA ALA A 380 5.16 12.77 -17.50
C ALA A 380 4.00 13.13 -18.44
N ALA A 381 3.10 12.18 -18.72
CA ALA A 381 2.06 12.31 -19.74
C ALA A 381 0.69 12.69 -19.16
N VAL A 382 0.37 12.24 -17.93
CA VAL A 382 -0.97 12.45 -17.35
C VAL A 382 -0.98 13.67 -16.43
N MET A 383 -0.09 13.69 -15.44
CA MET A 383 -0.03 14.78 -14.46
C MET A 383 0.59 16.06 -15.03
N GLY A 384 1.64 15.93 -15.85
CA GLY A 384 2.37 17.08 -16.38
C GLY A 384 2.96 17.91 -15.24
N GLU A 385 2.53 19.16 -15.13
CA GLU A 385 2.96 20.08 -14.06
C GLU A 385 2.19 19.89 -12.73
N ASP A 386 1.06 19.16 -12.75
CA ASP A 386 0.27 18.93 -11.54
C ASP A 386 1.02 17.97 -10.59
N LYS A 387 1.01 18.30 -9.30
CA LYS A 387 1.66 17.46 -8.28
C LYS A 387 0.79 16.24 -7.97
N LEU A 388 1.36 15.05 -8.18
CA LEU A 388 0.75 13.79 -7.74
C LEU A 388 0.67 13.73 -6.21
N ARG A 389 -0.49 13.36 -5.67
CA ARG A 389 -0.64 13.20 -4.21
C ARG A 389 0.18 12.03 -3.72
N LYS A 390 0.68 12.12 -2.49
CA LYS A 390 1.30 10.97 -1.82
C LYS A 390 0.21 9.88 -1.64
N PRO A 391 0.42 8.65 -2.12
CA PRO A 391 -0.52 7.56 -1.89
C PRO A 391 -0.49 7.17 -0.41
N LEU A 392 -1.63 6.70 0.10
CA LEU A 392 -1.65 5.92 1.34
C LEU A 392 -0.82 4.64 1.15
N GLU A 393 -0.36 4.01 2.24
CA GLU A 393 0.45 2.79 2.10
C GLU A 393 -0.34 1.68 1.38
N THR A 394 -1.65 1.60 1.63
CA THR A 394 -2.60 0.69 0.96
C THR A 394 -2.89 1.02 -0.49
N GLU A 395 -2.58 2.24 -0.94
CA GLU A 395 -2.77 2.69 -2.32
C GLU A 395 -1.51 2.51 -3.17
N SER A 396 -0.37 2.13 -2.57
CA SER A 396 0.90 1.91 -3.26
C SER A 396 1.11 0.43 -3.59
N VAL A 397 1.14 0.10 -4.88
CA VAL A 397 1.20 -1.30 -5.36
C VAL A 397 2.47 -1.57 -6.13
N HIS A 398 3.23 -2.59 -5.71
CA HIS A 398 4.60 -2.82 -6.20
C HIS A 398 4.65 -3.14 -7.72
N ASP A 399 3.85 -4.11 -8.16
CA ASP A 399 3.80 -4.55 -9.56
C ASP A 399 2.46 -4.20 -10.22
N MET A 400 2.42 -4.29 -11.56
CA MET A 400 1.25 -3.87 -12.33
C MET A 400 0.05 -4.80 -12.15
N ILE A 401 0.33 -6.05 -11.85
CA ILE A 401 -0.65 -7.14 -11.81
C ILE A 401 -1.35 -7.10 -10.48
N GLY A 402 -0.58 -6.85 -9.41
CA GLY A 402 -1.09 -6.46 -8.12
C GLY A 402 -2.01 -5.25 -8.23
N LEU A 403 -1.69 -4.24 -9.05
CA LEU A 403 -2.58 -3.09 -9.23
C LEU A 403 -3.90 -3.50 -9.89
N LEU A 404 -3.85 -4.29 -10.97
CA LEU A 404 -5.06 -4.82 -11.63
C LEU A 404 -5.88 -5.72 -10.69
N ARG A 405 -5.21 -6.61 -9.94
CA ARG A 405 -5.83 -7.47 -8.93
C ARG A 405 -6.49 -6.66 -7.81
N ASN A 406 -5.85 -5.59 -7.36
CA ASN A 406 -6.41 -4.69 -6.35
C ASN A 406 -7.67 -3.98 -6.86
N VAL A 407 -7.70 -3.58 -8.14
CA VAL A 407 -8.89 -3.00 -8.76
C VAL A 407 -10.00 -4.05 -8.96
N ALA A 408 -9.65 -5.28 -9.33
CA ALA A 408 -10.63 -6.33 -9.64
C ALA A 408 -11.28 -6.99 -8.40
N ASN A 409 -10.51 -7.34 -7.36
CA ASN A 409 -10.92 -8.43 -6.45
C ASN A 409 -11.30 -7.99 -5.02
N TYR A 410 -11.29 -6.69 -4.72
CA TYR A 410 -11.49 -6.20 -3.35
C TYR A 410 -12.95 -5.90 -3.01
N GLN A 411 -13.32 -6.00 -1.72
CA GLN A 411 -14.70 -5.76 -1.26
C GLN A 411 -15.22 -4.33 -1.54
N ASN A 412 -14.32 -3.37 -1.82
CA ASN A 412 -14.62 -2.01 -2.30
C ASN A 412 -14.09 -1.75 -3.72
N SER A 413 -14.01 -2.77 -4.58
CA SER A 413 -13.47 -2.68 -5.94
C SER A 413 -14.16 -1.62 -6.80
N ALA A 414 -15.47 -1.43 -6.64
CA ALA A 414 -16.23 -0.36 -7.31
C ALA A 414 -15.67 1.05 -7.03
N ASN A 415 -14.97 1.23 -5.92
CA ASN A 415 -14.37 2.50 -5.52
C ASN A 415 -12.95 2.68 -6.06
N ALA A 416 -12.34 1.64 -6.63
CA ALA A 416 -10.96 1.63 -7.10
C ALA A 416 -10.78 2.32 -8.45
N LEU A 417 -9.67 3.03 -8.58
CA LEU A 417 -9.14 3.53 -9.83
C LEU A 417 -7.66 3.15 -9.91
N GLY A 418 -7.28 2.51 -11.01
CA GLY A 418 -5.91 2.19 -11.32
C GLY A 418 -5.53 2.67 -12.71
N TYR A 419 -4.26 2.55 -13.04
CA TYR A 419 -3.75 2.72 -14.39
C TYR A 419 -2.81 1.59 -14.77
N THR A 420 -2.75 1.29 -16.06
CA THR A 420 -1.86 0.28 -16.61
C THR A 420 -1.58 0.54 -18.09
N PHE A 421 -0.79 -0.32 -18.73
CA PHE A 421 -0.75 -0.39 -20.18
C PHE A 421 -1.85 -1.33 -20.66
N ARG A 422 -2.50 -1.02 -21.78
CA ARG A 422 -3.62 -1.80 -22.30
C ARG A 422 -3.25 -3.29 -22.44
N TYR A 423 -2.04 -3.60 -22.92
CA TYR A 423 -1.58 -4.99 -23.02
C TYR A 423 -1.70 -5.78 -21.71
N TYR A 424 -1.37 -5.18 -20.55
CA TYR A 424 -1.56 -5.86 -19.27
C TYR A 424 -3.02 -6.16 -18.97
N ALA A 425 -3.92 -5.19 -19.18
CA ALA A 425 -5.34 -5.36 -18.86
C ALA A 425 -6.07 -6.29 -19.83
N THR A 426 -5.61 -6.38 -21.08
CA THR A 426 -6.32 -7.13 -22.13
C THR A 426 -5.69 -8.47 -22.50
N GLN A 427 -4.37 -8.65 -22.29
CA GLN A 427 -3.65 -9.86 -22.69
C GLN A 427 -3.05 -10.60 -21.49
N LEU A 428 -2.27 -9.92 -20.65
CA LEU A 428 -1.58 -10.60 -19.53
C LEU A 428 -2.50 -10.93 -18.36
N HIS A 429 -3.46 -10.05 -18.03
CA HIS A 429 -4.41 -10.21 -16.94
C HIS A 429 -5.79 -9.78 -17.38
N HIS A 430 -6.40 -10.59 -18.24
CA HIS A 430 -7.77 -10.41 -18.66
C HIS A 430 -8.72 -10.86 -17.54
N SER A 431 -9.35 -9.90 -16.86
CA SER A 431 -10.40 -10.17 -15.88
C SER A 431 -11.72 -9.55 -16.35
N PRO A 432 -12.85 -10.31 -16.31
CA PRO A 432 -14.17 -9.76 -16.61
C PRO A 432 -14.61 -8.69 -15.61
N ASP A 433 -13.95 -8.61 -14.45
CA ASP A 433 -14.25 -7.63 -13.39
C ASP A 433 -13.57 -6.27 -13.60
N LEU A 434 -12.68 -6.16 -14.60
CA LEU A 434 -12.03 -4.91 -14.96
C LEU A 434 -12.78 -4.19 -16.09
N ARG A 435 -12.91 -2.88 -15.96
CA ARG A 435 -13.35 -1.97 -17.02
C ARG A 435 -12.24 -0.97 -17.34
N LEU A 436 -11.88 -0.88 -18.61
CA LEU A 436 -11.07 0.22 -19.12
C LEU A 436 -11.96 1.44 -19.34
N LEU A 437 -11.54 2.60 -18.81
CA LEU A 437 -12.26 3.85 -18.95
C LEU A 437 -11.87 4.57 -20.24
N ALA A 438 -12.85 5.17 -20.92
CA ALA A 438 -12.58 6.12 -21.99
C ALA A 438 -12.02 7.43 -21.41
N VAL A 439 -11.12 8.08 -22.15
CA VAL A 439 -10.55 9.38 -21.78
C VAL A 439 -11.08 10.44 -22.74
N ASN A 440 -11.74 11.48 -22.21
CA ASN A 440 -12.43 12.49 -23.01
C ASN A 440 -13.44 11.87 -24.01
N GLY A 441 -14.10 10.78 -23.63
CA GLY A 441 -15.03 10.04 -24.50
C GLY A 441 -14.38 9.15 -25.55
N ILE A 442 -13.06 9.00 -25.56
CA ILE A 442 -12.32 8.16 -26.51
C ILE A 442 -11.89 6.86 -25.82
N GLU A 443 -12.42 5.74 -26.29
CA GLU A 443 -12.08 4.41 -25.76
C GLU A 443 -10.67 3.95 -26.20
N PRO A 444 -9.94 3.19 -25.37
CA PRO A 444 -8.62 2.65 -25.71
C PRO A 444 -8.71 1.42 -26.65
N THR A 445 -9.38 1.58 -27.78
CA THR A 445 -9.49 0.54 -28.81
C THR A 445 -8.22 0.46 -29.67
N ILE A 446 -7.96 -0.69 -30.30
CA ILE A 446 -6.83 -0.86 -31.23
C ILE A 446 -6.86 0.23 -32.31
N GLU A 447 -8.05 0.56 -32.84
CA GLU A 447 -8.21 1.60 -33.86
C GLU A 447 -7.83 2.99 -33.33
N ASN A 448 -8.35 3.38 -32.17
CA ASN A 448 -8.07 4.69 -31.56
C ASN A 448 -6.60 4.86 -31.16
N ILE A 449 -5.92 3.77 -30.83
CA ILE A 449 -4.48 3.76 -30.54
C ILE A 449 -3.68 3.85 -31.84
N ARG A 450 -4.06 3.05 -32.85
CA ARG A 450 -3.38 3.03 -34.15
C ARG A 450 -3.45 4.37 -34.87
N ASN A 451 -4.56 5.09 -34.77
CA ASN A 451 -4.73 6.41 -35.40
C ASN A 451 -4.34 7.58 -34.47
N GLY A 452 -3.92 7.31 -33.23
CA GLY A 452 -3.49 8.34 -32.27
C GLY A 452 -4.61 9.21 -31.72
N LYS A 453 -5.89 8.79 -31.85
CA LYS A 453 -7.03 9.50 -31.25
C LYS A 453 -7.06 9.35 -29.74
N TYR A 454 -6.61 8.22 -29.19
CA TYR A 454 -6.61 8.03 -27.74
C TYR A 454 -5.53 8.91 -27.07
N PRO A 455 -5.87 9.74 -26.06
CA PRO A 455 -4.96 10.79 -25.56
C PRO A 455 -3.62 10.32 -24.99
N TYR A 456 -3.57 9.12 -24.41
CA TYR A 456 -2.37 8.57 -23.78
C TYR A 456 -1.77 7.41 -24.57
N THR A 457 -1.76 7.55 -25.89
CA THR A 457 -1.01 6.66 -26.77
C THR A 457 0.48 6.93 -26.65
N ILE A 458 1.26 5.87 -26.49
CA ILE A 458 2.72 5.89 -26.45
C ILE A 458 3.28 4.90 -27.45
N ASP A 459 4.52 5.12 -27.86
CA ASP A 459 5.27 4.14 -28.63
C ASP A 459 6.04 3.19 -27.71
N VAL A 460 6.13 1.94 -28.13
CA VAL A 460 7.06 0.94 -27.60
C VAL A 460 8.25 0.89 -28.54
N TYR A 461 9.45 0.90 -27.97
CA TYR A 461 10.69 1.00 -28.72
C TYR A 461 11.57 -0.24 -28.52
N MET A 462 12.30 -0.60 -29.57
CA MET A 462 13.64 -1.14 -29.42
C MET A 462 14.61 0.02 -29.23
N VAL A 463 15.54 -0.09 -28.30
CA VAL A 463 16.58 0.91 -28.06
C VAL A 463 17.96 0.26 -28.11
N SER A 464 18.89 0.87 -28.85
CA SER A 464 20.30 0.48 -28.87
C SER A 464 21.21 1.59 -28.31
N ALA A 465 22.34 1.18 -27.74
CA ALA A 465 23.41 2.08 -27.33
C ALA A 465 24.41 2.24 -28.49
N GLY A 466 24.53 3.46 -29.01
CA GLY A 466 25.33 3.76 -30.19
C GLY A 466 24.90 2.97 -31.42
N LYS A 467 25.85 2.80 -32.35
CA LYS A 467 25.61 2.10 -33.62
C LYS A 467 25.40 0.60 -33.38
N PRO A 468 24.25 0.02 -33.78
CA PRO A 468 24.00 -1.41 -33.61
C PRO A 468 24.99 -2.26 -34.42
N SER A 469 25.27 -3.47 -33.91
CA SER A 469 26.03 -4.49 -34.64
C SER A 469 25.28 -4.91 -35.91
N ARG A 470 25.95 -5.65 -36.82
CA ARG A 470 25.30 -6.16 -38.03
C ARG A 470 24.12 -7.07 -37.71
N GLN A 471 24.22 -7.94 -36.71
CA GLN A 471 23.13 -8.84 -36.32
C GLN A 471 22.02 -8.06 -35.60
N SER A 472 22.38 -7.11 -34.73
CA SER A 472 21.41 -6.22 -34.08
C SER A 472 20.61 -5.41 -35.09
N GLN A 473 21.26 -4.87 -36.14
CA GLN A 473 20.58 -4.12 -37.20
C GLN A 473 19.61 -5.01 -37.98
N LYS A 474 20.01 -6.22 -38.38
CA LYS A 474 19.10 -7.17 -39.05
C LYS A 474 17.88 -7.50 -38.19
N PHE A 475 18.08 -7.69 -36.88
CA PHE A 475 17.00 -7.97 -35.95
C PHE A 475 16.03 -6.78 -35.82
N ILE A 476 16.58 -5.56 -35.77
CA ILE A 476 15.79 -4.32 -35.79
C ILE A 476 14.97 -4.21 -37.09
N ASP A 477 15.62 -4.40 -38.25
CA ASP A 477 14.98 -4.33 -39.56
C ASP A 477 13.87 -5.38 -39.71
N TRP A 478 14.09 -6.59 -39.18
CA TRP A 478 13.07 -7.65 -39.18
C TRP A 478 11.85 -7.27 -38.33
N PHE A 479 12.03 -6.68 -37.15
CA PHE A 479 10.92 -6.21 -36.32
C PHE A 479 10.08 -5.12 -37.03
N LEU A 480 10.73 -4.30 -37.84
CA LEU A 480 10.10 -3.27 -38.66
C LEU A 480 9.48 -3.82 -39.94
N SER A 481 9.76 -5.07 -40.32
CA SER A 481 9.20 -5.74 -41.51
C SER A 481 7.73 -6.15 -41.32
N GLU A 482 7.06 -6.60 -42.39
CA GLU A 482 5.67 -7.09 -42.29
C GLU A 482 5.55 -8.31 -41.36
N GLN A 483 6.53 -9.21 -41.36
CA GLN A 483 6.49 -10.39 -40.49
C GLN A 483 6.67 -10.00 -39.02
N GLY A 484 7.59 -9.07 -38.72
CA GLY A 484 7.78 -8.53 -37.37
C GLY A 484 6.54 -7.79 -36.86
N GLN A 485 5.94 -6.93 -37.70
CA GLN A 485 4.69 -6.24 -37.35
C GLN A 485 3.50 -7.19 -37.18
N ARG A 486 3.50 -8.33 -37.89
CA ARG A 486 2.50 -9.38 -37.67
C ARG A 486 2.71 -10.09 -36.32
N LEU A 487 3.95 -10.42 -35.94
CA LEU A 487 4.23 -10.93 -34.59
C LEU A 487 3.77 -9.95 -33.50
N ILE A 488 4.02 -8.65 -33.66
CA ILE A 488 3.53 -7.61 -32.74
C ILE A 488 2.01 -7.69 -32.56
N ALA A 489 1.28 -7.80 -33.67
CA ALA A 489 -0.17 -7.92 -33.65
C ALA A 489 -0.66 -9.24 -33.03
N ASP A 490 -0.02 -10.37 -33.37
CA ASP A 490 -0.37 -11.71 -32.91
C ASP A 490 -0.14 -11.87 -31.40
N VAL A 491 0.91 -11.23 -30.85
CA VAL A 491 1.14 -11.15 -29.40
C VAL A 491 0.05 -10.31 -28.71
N GLY A 492 -0.54 -9.33 -29.39
CA GLY A 492 -1.66 -8.52 -28.90
C GLY A 492 -1.37 -7.02 -28.73
N TYR A 493 -0.21 -6.55 -29.19
CA TYR A 493 0.14 -5.13 -29.28
C TYR A 493 -0.46 -4.47 -30.53
N VAL A 494 -0.48 -3.13 -30.58
CA VAL A 494 -0.95 -2.41 -31.76
C VAL A 494 0.23 -2.20 -32.72
N PRO A 495 0.25 -2.80 -33.92
CA PRO A 495 1.33 -2.58 -34.88
C PRO A 495 1.34 -1.13 -35.37
N LEU A 496 2.49 -0.68 -35.85
CA LEU A 496 2.64 0.64 -36.45
C LEU A 496 1.74 0.76 -37.68
N ALA A 497 1.06 1.91 -37.82
CA ALA A 497 0.34 2.22 -39.05
C ALA A 497 1.37 2.39 -40.18
N ARG A 498 1.22 1.62 -41.26
CA ARG A 498 1.92 1.84 -42.52
C ARG A 498 1.00 2.54 -43.50
#